data_AF-A0A8S9RAM2-F1
#
_entry.id   AF-A0A8S9RAM2-F1
#
_cell.length_a   1.000
_cell.length_b   1.000
_cell.length_c   1.000
_cell.angle_alpha   90.00
_cell.angle_beta   90.00
_cell.angle_gamma   90.00
#
_symmetry.space_group_name_H-M   'P 1'
#
loop_
_entity.id
_entity.type
_entity.pdbx_description
1 polymer ?
#
loop_
_entity_poly.entity_id
_entity_poly.type
_entity_poly.pdbx_seq_one_letter_code
_entity_poly.pdbx_strand_id
1 'polypeptide(L)'
;MDIPRKAQSKEKIEIFPLAIACSSSSCTVAGSTFDSDRVLKLIPKWARSVQNWGSLIGPLLDKMFLEPSNAIMVRFLSCISEHLADASDMVLLHVLSHMKEQDKMDENFINISKSSVDKTNVEKSLFDHLCPLLILRLLPQRVFDDIDSSTIYGRFLRGDYVNGYRDIKFEDCQCIAAFLFERAFSKFEFEEVRKLAAELCGRIHSQFISAPEVRAACIQVLFSAMYHLKSTLLPFASDLLKLALRFLEQGSEKEKLAGAKLMASLMASEDVILERISEGLIEARSVLSKASLSDPSQDVREVCDKLLACITPS
;
A
#
# COMPACT_ATOMS: atom_id res chain seq x y z
N MET A 1 -40.76 15.73 -27.39
CA MET A 1 -40.75 14.77 -26.26
C MET A 1 -39.30 14.48 -25.99
N ASP A 2 -38.68 15.36 -25.21
CA ASP A 2 -37.23 15.41 -25.01
C ASP A 2 -36.91 14.98 -23.58
N ILE A 3 -36.12 13.93 -23.46
CA ILE A 3 -35.61 13.40 -22.19
C ILE A 3 -34.23 14.05 -21.96
N PRO A 4 -34.01 14.79 -20.86
CA PRO A 4 -32.72 15.44 -20.63
C PRO A 4 -31.68 14.43 -20.12
N ARG A 5 -30.47 14.52 -20.70
CA ARG A 5 -29.27 13.80 -20.25
C ARG A 5 -28.86 14.30 -18.86
N LYS A 6 -28.75 13.38 -17.90
CA LYS A 6 -28.09 13.65 -16.61
C LYS A 6 -26.62 13.98 -16.85
N ALA A 7 -26.20 15.12 -16.30
CA ALA A 7 -24.81 15.56 -16.26
C ALA A 7 -23.98 14.59 -15.41
N GLN A 8 -22.87 14.11 -15.97
CA GLN A 8 -21.79 13.46 -15.22
C GLN A 8 -21.17 14.48 -14.26
N SER A 9 -21.29 14.23 -12.96
CA SER A 9 -20.52 14.90 -11.93
C SER A 9 -19.04 14.54 -12.11
N LYS A 10 -18.24 15.49 -12.55
CA LYS A 10 -16.78 15.43 -12.40
C LYS A 10 -16.48 15.57 -10.92
N GLU A 11 -16.30 14.45 -10.23
CA GLU A 11 -15.66 14.44 -8.92
C GLU A 11 -14.23 14.94 -9.09
N LYS A 12 -14.05 16.19 -8.68
CA LYS A 12 -12.76 16.85 -8.56
C LYS A 12 -12.12 16.23 -7.33
N ILE A 13 -11.20 15.28 -7.53
CA ILE A 13 -10.39 14.70 -6.44
C ILE A 13 -9.71 15.87 -5.74
N GLU A 14 -10.16 16.18 -4.52
CA GLU A 14 -9.54 17.21 -3.70
C GLU A 14 -8.14 16.73 -3.29
N ILE A 15 -7.13 17.40 -3.82
CA ILE A 15 -5.73 17.22 -3.46
C ILE A 15 -5.51 17.91 -2.09
N PHE A 16 -5.62 17.16 -0.99
CA PHE A 16 -5.27 17.58 0.37
C PHE A 16 -4.10 16.70 0.91
N PRO A 17 -3.33 17.11 1.95
CA PRO A 17 -2.56 18.34 2.14
C PRO A 17 -1.05 18.06 2.34
N LEU A 18 -0.51 16.91 1.91
CA LEU A 18 0.93 16.62 2.08
C LEU A 18 1.83 17.60 1.30
N ALA A 19 1.35 18.12 0.17
CA ALA A 19 2.06 19.13 -0.61
C ALA A 19 2.02 20.55 0.02
N ILE A 20 1.10 20.81 0.95
CA ILE A 20 0.95 22.13 1.59
C ILE A 20 1.88 22.25 2.82
N ALA A 21 2.15 21.14 3.51
CA ALA A 21 2.95 21.13 4.74
C ALA A 21 4.43 21.53 4.53
N CYS A 22 4.99 21.35 3.34
CA CYS A 22 6.40 21.72 3.05
C CYS A 22 6.66 23.24 2.93
N SER A 23 5.66 24.11 3.15
CA SER A 23 5.77 25.55 2.85
C SER A 23 5.90 26.48 4.06
N SER A 24 5.90 25.99 5.32
CA SER A 24 5.88 26.86 6.50
C SER A 24 7.24 27.04 7.17
N SER A 25 8.25 27.50 6.43
CA SER A 25 9.47 28.09 7.01
C SER A 25 10.06 29.18 6.10
N SER A 26 9.33 30.30 5.96
CA SER A 26 9.87 31.49 5.28
C SER A 26 10.78 32.28 6.23
N CYS A 27 12.09 32.23 5.98
CA CYS A 27 13.03 33.24 6.45
C CYS A 27 12.98 34.42 5.47
N THR A 28 12.56 35.59 5.95
CA THR A 28 12.36 36.82 5.15
C THR A 28 13.67 37.53 4.85
N VAL A 29 14.06 37.61 3.57
CA VAL A 29 14.92 38.67 3.03
C VAL A 29 14.33 39.17 1.71
N ALA A 30 14.13 40.49 1.62
CA ALA A 30 13.49 41.17 0.52
C ALA A 30 14.37 41.18 -0.75
N GLY A 31 14.01 40.31 -1.69
CA GLY A 31 14.34 40.38 -3.11
C GLY A 31 13.08 40.01 -3.89
N SER A 32 12.89 40.54 -5.10
CA SER A 32 11.69 40.35 -5.93
C SER A 32 11.16 38.92 -5.83
N THR A 33 10.01 38.75 -5.17
CA THR A 33 9.48 37.43 -4.82
C THR A 33 9.26 36.63 -6.10
N PHE A 34 10.06 35.58 -6.29
CA PHE A 34 9.85 34.62 -7.36
C PHE A 34 8.46 34.01 -7.19
N ASP A 35 7.51 34.47 -8.02
CA ASP A 35 6.14 33.98 -8.01
C ASP A 35 6.09 32.64 -8.74
N SER A 36 6.45 31.59 -8.00
CA SER A 36 6.45 30.21 -8.48
C SER A 36 5.06 29.80 -9.00
N ASP A 37 3.98 30.33 -8.43
CA ASP A 37 2.62 30.03 -8.85
C ASP A 37 2.29 30.57 -10.25
N ARG A 38 2.81 31.76 -10.59
CA ARG A 38 2.71 32.28 -11.97
C ARG A 38 3.47 31.43 -12.97
N VAL A 39 4.66 30.95 -12.62
CA VAL A 39 5.46 30.07 -13.48
C VAL A 39 4.76 28.73 -13.68
N LEU A 40 4.25 28.12 -12.61
CA LEU A 40 3.56 26.83 -12.66
C LEU A 40 2.31 26.87 -13.56
N LYS A 41 1.59 28.01 -13.61
CA LYS A 41 0.44 28.21 -14.52
C LYS A 41 0.81 28.19 -16.01
N LEU A 42 2.07 28.45 -16.35
CA LEU A 42 2.54 28.43 -17.74
C LEU A 42 3.03 27.04 -18.17
N ILE A 43 3.36 26.16 -17.22
CA ILE A 43 3.92 24.83 -17.51
C ILE A 43 3.01 24.01 -18.43
N PRO A 44 1.69 23.90 -18.22
CA PRO A 44 0.85 23.09 -19.11
C PRO A 44 0.85 23.60 -20.56
N LYS A 45 1.06 24.90 -20.78
CA LYS A 45 1.17 25.47 -22.14
C LYS A 45 2.52 25.15 -22.75
N TRP A 46 3.60 25.34 -21.99
CA TRP A 46 4.95 24.98 -22.41
C TRP A 46 5.07 23.49 -22.70
N ALA A 47 4.47 22.64 -21.87
CA ALA A 47 4.48 21.19 -22.00
C ALA A 47 3.96 20.72 -23.37
N ARG A 48 2.94 21.38 -23.92
CA ARG A 48 2.41 21.06 -25.26
C ARG A 48 3.37 21.38 -26.40
N SER A 49 4.35 22.25 -26.18
CA SER A 49 5.35 22.61 -27.19
C SER A 49 6.58 21.68 -27.16
N VAL A 50 6.70 20.83 -26.14
CA VAL A 50 7.78 19.86 -26.02
C VAL A 50 7.51 18.68 -26.95
N GLN A 51 8.45 18.43 -27.88
CA GLN A 51 8.31 17.36 -28.86
C GLN A 51 8.89 16.02 -28.39
N ASN A 52 9.94 16.02 -27.56
CA ASN A 52 10.65 14.80 -27.15
C ASN A 52 10.65 14.62 -25.62
N TRP A 53 9.51 14.19 -25.07
CA TRP A 53 9.37 13.93 -23.64
C TRP A 53 10.29 12.82 -23.13
N GLY A 54 10.55 11.78 -23.94
CA GLY A 54 11.44 10.67 -23.54
C GLY A 54 12.84 11.14 -23.13
N SER A 55 13.38 12.16 -23.79
CA SER A 55 14.69 12.73 -23.43
C SER A 55 14.69 13.62 -22.17
N LEU A 56 13.54 14.15 -21.78
CA LEU A 56 13.42 15.08 -20.64
C LEU A 56 13.00 14.40 -19.35
N ILE A 57 12.23 13.32 -19.45
CA ILE A 57 11.66 12.65 -18.27
C ILE A 57 12.76 12.06 -17.38
N GLY A 58 13.74 11.34 -17.94
CA GLY A 58 14.87 10.80 -17.16
C GLY A 58 15.58 11.87 -16.31
N PRO A 59 16.13 12.93 -16.91
CA PRO A 59 16.78 14.01 -16.16
C PRO A 59 15.89 14.72 -15.12
N LEU A 60 14.58 14.82 -15.38
CA LEU A 60 13.63 15.39 -14.41
C LEU A 60 13.44 14.47 -13.20
N LEU A 61 13.37 13.16 -13.41
CA LEU A 61 13.28 12.16 -12.35
C LEU A 61 14.59 12.09 -11.56
N ASP A 62 15.74 12.08 -12.23
CA ASP A 62 17.05 12.10 -11.58
C ASP A 62 17.17 13.32 -10.65
N LYS A 63 16.73 14.49 -11.13
CA LYS A 63 16.69 15.70 -10.31
C LYS A 63 15.76 15.56 -9.11
N MET A 64 14.58 14.96 -9.29
CA MET A 64 13.63 14.71 -8.20
C MET A 64 14.20 13.74 -7.15
N PHE A 65 14.96 12.72 -7.55
CA PHE A 65 15.62 11.79 -6.62
C PHE A 65 16.84 12.41 -5.92
N LEU A 66 17.57 13.31 -6.57
CA LEU A 66 18.68 14.04 -5.96
C LEU A 66 18.21 15.10 -4.94
N GLU A 67 17.01 15.68 -5.16
CA GLU A 67 16.42 16.72 -4.29
C GLU A 67 15.00 16.34 -3.83
N PRO A 68 14.81 15.27 -3.03
CA PRO A 68 13.48 14.71 -2.76
C PRO A 68 12.59 15.59 -1.89
N SER A 69 13.16 16.56 -1.16
CA SER A 69 12.42 17.59 -0.42
C SER A 69 11.96 18.77 -1.29
N ASN A 70 12.30 18.80 -2.59
CA ASN A 70 11.97 19.90 -3.49
C ASN A 70 10.49 19.88 -3.92
N ALA A 71 9.65 20.57 -3.16
CA ALA A 71 8.21 20.68 -3.44
C ALA A 71 7.88 21.32 -4.81
N ILE A 72 8.76 22.16 -5.35
CA ILE A 72 8.55 22.77 -6.68
C ILE A 72 8.64 21.70 -7.76
N MET A 73 9.57 20.75 -7.65
CA MET A 73 9.69 19.63 -8.58
C MET A 73 8.44 18.75 -8.56
N VAL A 74 7.90 18.43 -7.38
CA VAL A 74 6.63 17.67 -7.26
C VAL A 74 5.48 18.39 -7.97
N ARG A 75 5.34 19.71 -7.76
CA ARG A 75 4.31 20.53 -8.40
C ARG A 75 4.50 20.63 -9.91
N PHE A 76 5.75 20.73 -10.37
CA PHE A 76 6.10 20.71 -11.78
C PHE A 76 5.70 19.39 -12.44
N LEU A 77 6.10 18.26 -11.84
CA LEU A 77 5.78 16.92 -12.34
C LEU A 77 4.26 16.68 -12.37
N SER A 78 3.52 17.19 -11.38
CA SER A 78 2.06 17.14 -11.36
C SER A 78 1.41 17.86 -12.56
N CYS A 79 2.02 18.94 -13.06
CA CYS A 79 1.51 19.67 -14.22
C CYS A 79 1.74 18.93 -15.56
N ILE A 80 2.57 17.88 -15.56
CA ILE A 80 2.93 17.09 -16.75
C ILE A 80 2.63 15.60 -16.56
N SER A 81 1.77 15.23 -15.62
CA SER A 81 1.48 13.83 -15.26
C SER A 81 1.04 12.96 -16.44
N GLU A 82 0.28 13.51 -17.38
CA GLU A 82 -0.11 12.78 -18.60
C GLU A 82 1.09 12.45 -19.49
N HIS A 83 2.06 13.36 -19.59
CA HIS A 83 3.29 13.09 -20.34
C HIS A 83 4.20 12.09 -19.62
N LEU A 84 4.19 12.07 -18.28
CA LEU A 84 4.85 11.02 -17.50
C LEU A 84 4.20 9.66 -17.76
N ALA A 85 2.87 9.63 -17.84
CA ALA A 85 2.11 8.41 -18.12
C ALA A 85 2.34 7.88 -19.54
N ASP A 86 2.51 8.75 -20.52
CA ASP A 86 2.83 8.35 -21.90
C ASP A 86 4.23 7.73 -22.03
N ALA A 87 5.13 7.99 -21.09
CA ALA A 87 6.44 7.36 -20.96
C ALA A 87 6.54 6.46 -19.72
N SER A 88 5.43 5.81 -19.34
CA SER A 88 5.31 5.03 -18.11
C SER A 88 6.44 4.02 -17.93
N ASP A 89 6.85 3.31 -18.98
CA ASP A 89 7.91 2.29 -18.89
C ASP A 89 9.21 2.86 -18.32
N MET A 90 9.62 4.03 -18.83
CA MET A 90 10.80 4.73 -18.35
C MET A 90 10.62 5.20 -16.91
N VAL A 91 9.47 5.81 -16.59
CA VAL A 91 9.19 6.33 -15.24
C VAL A 91 9.19 5.21 -14.21
N LEU A 92 8.47 4.12 -14.49
CA LEU A 92 8.36 2.97 -13.61
C LEU A 92 9.72 2.27 -13.41
N LEU A 93 10.56 2.18 -14.46
CA LEU A 93 11.91 1.64 -14.33
C LEU A 93 12.81 2.51 -13.43
N HIS A 94 12.76 3.84 -13.56
CA HIS A 94 13.53 4.74 -12.70
C HIS A 94 13.06 4.64 -11.24
N VAL A 95 11.74 4.65 -11.02
CA VAL A 95 11.15 4.46 -9.69
C VAL A 95 11.58 3.13 -9.10
N LEU A 96 11.47 2.03 -9.85
CA LEU A 96 11.83 0.71 -9.37
C LEU A 96 13.33 0.61 -9.04
N SER A 97 14.22 1.17 -9.86
CA SER A 97 15.66 1.22 -9.56
C SER A 97 15.91 1.95 -8.25
N HIS A 98 15.31 3.14 -8.10
CA HIS A 98 15.47 3.93 -6.89
C HIS A 98 14.92 3.20 -5.65
N MET A 99 13.76 2.54 -5.75
CA MET A 99 13.20 1.76 -4.64
C MET A 99 14.09 0.57 -4.22
N LYS A 100 14.85 -0.03 -5.14
CA LYS A 100 15.81 -1.11 -4.85
C LYS A 100 17.07 -0.62 -4.16
N GLU A 101 17.49 0.60 -4.48
CA GLU A 101 18.70 1.23 -3.93
C GLU A 101 18.47 1.80 -2.53
N GLN A 102 17.21 1.94 -2.09
CA GLN A 102 16.88 2.45 -0.77
C GLN A 102 17.19 1.44 0.34
N ASP A 103 17.85 1.93 1.39
CA ASP A 103 18.19 1.14 2.57
C ASP A 103 16.91 0.63 3.27
N LYS A 104 16.91 -0.63 3.69
CA LYS A 104 15.81 -1.15 4.50
C LYS A 104 15.88 -0.54 5.90
N MET A 105 14.76 0.02 6.36
CA MET A 105 14.64 0.52 7.73
C MET A 105 14.70 -0.65 8.72
N ASP A 106 15.59 -0.57 9.71
CA ASP A 106 15.77 -1.57 10.76
C ASP A 106 15.44 -1.00 12.16
N GLU A 107 15.50 -1.86 13.18
CA GLU A 107 15.29 -1.45 14.58
C GLU A 107 16.29 -0.41 15.08
N ASN A 108 17.50 -0.35 14.50
CA ASN A 108 18.54 0.58 14.91
C ASN A 108 18.18 2.02 14.51
N PHE A 109 17.55 2.20 13.36
CA PHE A 109 17.08 3.52 12.90
C PHE A 109 16.07 4.16 13.86
N ILE A 110 15.15 3.35 14.42
CA ILE A 110 14.16 3.83 15.41
C ILE A 110 14.84 4.33 16.69
N ASN A 111 15.95 3.69 17.09
CA ASN A 111 16.70 4.11 18.25
C ASN A 111 17.46 5.42 17.99
N ILE A 112 17.98 5.61 16.78
CA ILE A 112 18.63 6.86 16.35
C ILE A 112 17.60 8.01 16.29
N SER A 113 16.41 7.78 15.73
CA SER A 113 15.37 8.82 15.62
C SER A 113 14.85 9.34 16.97
N LYS A 114 14.97 8.54 18.04
CA LYS A 114 14.62 8.95 19.41
C LYS A 114 15.68 9.84 20.06
N SER A 115 16.92 9.79 19.56
CA SER A 115 17.98 10.69 20.00
C SER A 115 17.86 12.02 19.25
N SER A 116 17.81 13.14 19.97
CA SER A 116 17.58 14.48 19.39
C SER A 116 18.75 15.00 18.53
N VAL A 117 19.79 14.18 18.30
CA VAL A 117 21.07 14.60 17.76
C VAL A 117 21.04 14.74 16.24
N ASP A 118 20.08 14.12 15.54
CA ASP A 118 20.16 14.05 14.08
C ASP A 118 18.81 14.15 13.33
N LYS A 119 18.02 15.17 13.69
CA LYS A 119 16.71 15.44 13.05
C LYS A 119 16.81 15.64 11.53
N THR A 120 17.92 16.23 11.06
CA THR A 120 18.16 16.51 9.63
C THR A 120 18.35 15.24 8.81
N ASN A 121 19.06 14.24 9.34
CA ASN A 121 19.26 12.97 8.62
C ASN A 121 17.98 12.12 8.59
N VAL A 122 17.18 12.17 9.65
CA VAL A 122 15.85 11.52 9.69
C VAL A 122 14.91 12.15 8.66
N GLU A 123 14.87 13.48 8.58
CA GLU A 123 14.03 14.19 7.61
C GLU A 123 14.46 13.88 6.17
N LYS A 124 15.76 13.86 5.90
CA LYS A 124 16.29 13.48 4.58
C LYS A 124 15.89 12.05 4.20
N SER A 125 16.10 11.08 5.11
CA SER A 125 15.72 9.69 4.90
C SER A 125 14.21 9.53 4.66
N LEU A 126 13.38 10.27 5.39
CA LEU A 126 11.92 10.29 5.15
C LEU A 126 11.59 10.75 3.73
N PHE A 127 12.18 11.86 3.27
CA PHE A 127 11.94 12.36 1.92
C PHE A 127 12.48 11.41 0.84
N ASP A 128 13.65 10.80 1.07
CA ASP A 128 14.20 9.76 0.19
C ASP A 128 13.16 8.64 0.02
N HIS A 129 12.61 8.10 1.12
CA HIS A 129 11.63 7.01 1.09
C HIS A 129 10.27 7.41 0.49
N LEU A 130 9.84 8.67 0.66
CA LEU A 130 8.59 9.19 0.09
C LEU A 130 8.69 9.48 -1.41
N CYS A 131 9.85 9.93 -1.88
CA CYS A 131 10.07 10.40 -3.25
C CYS A 131 9.54 9.44 -4.35
N PRO A 132 9.91 8.14 -4.38
CA PRO A 132 9.38 7.22 -5.39
C PRO A 132 7.85 7.06 -5.30
N LEU A 133 7.30 7.07 -4.09
CA LEU A 133 5.85 6.96 -3.88
C LEU A 133 5.10 8.21 -4.34
N LEU A 134 5.68 9.40 -4.16
CA LEU A 134 5.12 10.65 -4.67
C LEU A 134 5.05 10.62 -6.20
N ILE A 135 6.09 10.14 -6.88
CA ILE A 135 6.09 9.98 -8.34
C ILE A 135 4.96 9.02 -8.77
N LEU A 136 4.83 7.86 -8.13
CA LEU A 136 3.74 6.91 -8.40
C LEU A 136 2.36 7.52 -8.17
N ARG A 137 2.21 8.35 -7.13
CA ARG A 137 0.95 9.04 -6.81
C ARG A 137 0.52 9.99 -7.92
N LEU A 138 1.47 10.64 -8.59
CA LEU A 138 1.21 11.58 -9.69
C LEU A 138 0.72 10.90 -10.97
N LEU A 139 1.00 9.60 -11.15
CA LEU A 139 0.61 8.86 -12.35
C LEU A 139 -0.89 8.57 -12.36
N PRO A 140 -1.57 8.67 -13.52
CA PRO A 140 -2.97 8.32 -13.67
C PRO A 140 -3.20 6.80 -13.57
N GLN A 141 -4.43 6.40 -13.22
CA GLN A 141 -4.79 4.99 -12.99
C GLN A 141 -4.47 4.07 -14.18
N ARG A 142 -4.60 4.56 -15.42
CA ARG A 142 -4.30 3.81 -16.66
C ARG A 142 -2.89 3.20 -16.69
N VAL A 143 -1.93 3.78 -15.97
CA VAL A 143 -0.56 3.24 -15.89
C VAL A 143 -0.51 1.94 -15.09
N PHE A 144 -1.41 1.79 -14.12
CA PHE A 144 -1.52 0.59 -13.28
C PHE A 144 -2.44 -0.46 -13.88
N ASP A 145 -3.26 -0.12 -14.88
CA ASP A 145 -4.21 -1.07 -15.47
C ASP A 145 -3.53 -2.12 -16.38
N ASP A 146 -2.28 -1.91 -16.78
CA ASP A 146 -1.48 -2.88 -17.53
C ASP A 146 -1.00 -4.03 -16.64
N ILE A 147 -1.82 -5.07 -16.57
CA ILE A 147 -1.55 -6.27 -15.79
C ILE A 147 -0.29 -7.04 -16.23
N ASP A 148 0.12 -6.90 -17.49
CA ASP A 148 1.29 -7.57 -18.04
C ASP A 148 2.60 -6.84 -17.73
N SER A 149 2.52 -5.66 -17.09
CA SER A 149 3.68 -4.88 -16.69
C SER A 149 4.54 -5.62 -15.67
N SER A 150 5.66 -6.17 -16.14
CA SER A 150 6.63 -6.84 -15.26
C SER A 150 7.27 -5.89 -14.24
N THR A 151 7.30 -4.58 -14.52
CA THR A 151 7.85 -3.57 -13.61
C THR A 151 6.91 -3.33 -12.43
N ILE A 152 5.60 -3.29 -12.68
CA ILE A 152 4.58 -3.10 -11.63
C ILE A 152 4.33 -4.42 -10.89
N TYR A 153 3.97 -5.46 -11.63
CA TYR A 153 3.45 -6.72 -11.09
C TYR A 153 4.49 -7.84 -11.00
N GLY A 154 5.71 -7.62 -11.51
CA GLY A 154 6.72 -8.68 -11.56
C GLY A 154 6.33 -9.78 -12.52
N ARG A 155 6.97 -10.95 -12.38
CA ARG A 155 6.57 -12.17 -13.12
C ARG A 155 5.41 -12.91 -12.46
N PHE A 156 4.80 -12.34 -11.41
CA PHE A 156 3.80 -13.00 -10.57
C PHE A 156 2.55 -13.43 -11.36
N LEU A 157 2.16 -12.65 -12.37
CA LEU A 157 0.93 -12.85 -13.15
C LEU A 157 1.13 -13.60 -14.46
N ARG A 158 2.38 -13.81 -14.91
CA ARG A 158 2.65 -14.30 -16.28
C ARG A 158 2.40 -15.79 -16.49
N GLY A 159 1.94 -16.54 -15.49
CA GLY A 159 1.56 -17.94 -15.67
C GLY A 159 2.67 -18.90 -16.12
N ASP A 160 3.93 -18.46 -16.24
CA ASP A 160 5.09 -19.26 -16.66
C ASP A 160 5.54 -20.29 -15.60
N TYR A 161 4.69 -20.63 -14.64
CA TYR A 161 4.85 -21.79 -13.77
C TYR A 161 4.44 -23.08 -14.50
N VAL A 162 5.06 -23.32 -15.65
CA VAL A 162 5.21 -24.68 -16.14
C VAL A 162 6.21 -25.34 -15.20
N ASN A 163 5.69 -26.15 -14.28
CA ASN A 163 6.39 -27.09 -13.39
C ASN A 163 6.45 -26.67 -11.90
N GLY A 164 5.52 -27.24 -11.12
CA GLY A 164 5.70 -27.74 -9.75
C GLY A 164 6.23 -26.78 -8.68
N TYR A 165 5.36 -26.44 -7.72
CA TYR A 165 5.71 -26.17 -6.31
C TYR A 165 7.06 -25.48 -6.08
N ARG A 166 7.21 -24.25 -6.57
CA ARG A 166 8.09 -23.30 -5.89
C ARG A 166 7.24 -22.13 -5.42
N ASP A 167 7.05 -22.08 -4.11
CA ASP A 167 6.66 -20.87 -3.38
C ASP A 167 7.60 -19.75 -3.83
N ILE A 168 7.19 -18.93 -4.79
CA ILE A 168 7.85 -17.64 -4.99
C ILE A 168 7.46 -16.82 -3.78
N LYS A 169 8.44 -16.63 -2.91
CA LYS A 169 8.31 -15.75 -1.77
C LYS A 169 8.00 -14.35 -2.27
N PHE A 170 7.02 -13.70 -1.66
CA PHE A 170 6.71 -12.30 -1.91
C PHE A 170 7.96 -11.42 -1.77
N GLU A 171 8.86 -11.81 -0.88
CA GLU A 171 10.16 -11.20 -0.62
C GLU A 171 11.15 -11.28 -1.81
N ASP A 172 10.97 -12.23 -2.74
CA ASP A 172 11.80 -12.38 -3.93
C ASP A 172 11.30 -11.54 -5.12
N CYS A 173 10.14 -10.89 -4.96
CA CYS A 173 9.51 -10.11 -6.02
C CYS A 173 10.10 -8.70 -6.07
N GLN A 174 10.98 -8.47 -7.03
CA GLN A 174 11.59 -7.17 -7.26
C GLN A 174 10.74 -6.27 -8.18
N CYS A 175 9.48 -6.03 -7.82
CA CYS A 175 8.54 -5.19 -8.57
C CYS A 175 7.89 -4.11 -7.69
N ILE A 176 7.29 -3.09 -8.31
CA ILE A 176 6.72 -1.94 -7.59
C ILE A 176 5.61 -2.39 -6.63
N ALA A 177 4.70 -3.26 -7.07
CA ALA A 177 3.62 -3.75 -6.21
C ALA A 177 4.16 -4.44 -4.96
N ALA A 178 5.23 -5.24 -5.11
CA ALA A 178 5.86 -5.91 -3.98
C ALA A 178 6.40 -4.91 -2.94
N PHE A 179 7.14 -3.91 -3.41
CA PHE A 179 7.66 -2.85 -2.53
C PHE A 179 6.54 -2.02 -1.88
N LEU A 180 5.43 -1.77 -2.58
CA LEU A 180 4.30 -1.03 -2.00
C LEU A 180 3.71 -1.77 -0.81
N PHE A 181 3.45 -3.08 -0.91
CA PHE A 181 2.94 -3.83 0.25
C PHE A 181 4.00 -4.02 1.34
N GLU A 182 5.28 -4.25 0.99
CA GLU A 182 6.36 -4.32 1.99
C GLU A 182 6.39 -3.04 2.84
N ARG A 183 6.34 -1.87 2.18
CA ARG A 183 6.31 -0.58 2.88
C ARG A 183 5.01 -0.37 3.64
N ALA A 184 3.86 -0.66 3.04
CA ALA A 184 2.56 -0.47 3.69
C ALA A 184 2.42 -1.30 4.98
N PHE A 185 3.01 -2.50 5.01
CA PHE A 185 2.87 -3.46 6.11
C PHE A 185 4.07 -3.54 7.04
N SER A 186 5.19 -2.90 6.72
CA SER A 186 6.37 -2.86 7.59
C SER A 186 6.07 -2.10 8.88
N LYS A 187 6.54 -2.62 10.02
CA LYS A 187 6.44 -1.92 11.32
C LYS A 187 7.54 -0.87 11.50
N PHE A 188 8.63 -0.99 10.74
CA PHE A 188 9.83 -0.17 10.88
C PHE A 188 9.88 1.00 9.89
N GLU A 189 8.93 1.05 8.95
CA GLU A 189 8.82 2.11 7.95
C GLU A 189 8.14 3.37 8.52
N PHE A 190 8.54 4.53 8.00
CA PHE A 190 7.97 5.82 8.40
C PHE A 190 6.45 5.85 8.20
N GLU A 191 5.71 6.38 9.18
CA GLU A 191 4.25 6.39 9.14
C GLU A 191 3.66 7.01 7.85
N GLU A 192 4.23 8.12 7.38
CA GLU A 192 3.79 8.79 6.15
C GLU A 192 4.09 7.97 4.89
N VAL A 193 5.20 7.23 4.88
CA VAL A 193 5.55 6.29 3.80
C VAL A 193 4.56 5.12 3.79
N ARG A 194 4.24 4.56 4.96
CA ARG A 194 3.25 3.47 5.08
C ARG A 194 1.87 3.89 4.60
N LYS A 195 1.40 5.07 5.02
CA LYS A 195 0.11 5.64 4.60
C LYS A 195 0.04 5.81 3.08
N LEU A 196 1.07 6.43 2.50
CA LEU A 196 1.12 6.67 1.06
C LEU A 196 1.22 5.37 0.26
N ALA A 197 2.05 4.41 0.72
CA ALA A 197 2.15 3.11 0.10
C ALA A 197 0.82 2.35 0.15
N ALA A 198 0.10 2.40 1.28
CA ALA A 198 -1.22 1.80 1.43
C ALA A 198 -2.26 2.43 0.49
N GLU A 199 -2.24 3.77 0.32
CA GLU A 199 -3.09 4.44 -0.68
C GLU A 199 -2.80 3.93 -2.10
N LEU A 200 -1.52 3.82 -2.46
CA LEU A 200 -1.09 3.34 -3.78
C LEU A 200 -1.42 1.86 -4.00
N CYS A 201 -1.45 1.04 -2.96
CA CYS A 201 -1.92 -0.35 -3.05
C CYS A 201 -3.36 -0.43 -3.59
N GLY A 202 -4.19 0.58 -3.34
CA GLY A 202 -5.55 0.66 -3.90
C GLY A 202 -5.60 0.82 -5.43
N ARG A 203 -4.49 1.19 -6.07
CA ARG A 203 -4.37 1.32 -7.54
C ARG A 203 -3.88 0.04 -8.21
N ILE A 204 -3.36 -0.91 -7.44
CA ILE A 204 -2.82 -2.18 -7.93
C ILE A 204 -3.97 -3.08 -8.38
N HIS A 205 -3.80 -3.68 -9.56
CA HIS A 205 -4.80 -4.53 -10.19
C HIS A 205 -5.19 -5.70 -9.28
N SER A 206 -6.50 -5.97 -9.17
CA SER A 206 -7.09 -6.94 -8.25
C SER A 206 -6.55 -8.37 -8.39
N GLN A 207 -6.10 -8.76 -9.59
CA GLN A 207 -5.48 -10.06 -9.80
C GLN A 207 -4.16 -10.23 -9.02
N PHE A 208 -3.37 -9.16 -8.85
CA PHE A 208 -2.18 -9.22 -8.01
C PHE A 208 -2.54 -9.40 -6.53
N ILE A 209 -3.61 -8.74 -6.07
CA ILE A 209 -4.16 -8.90 -4.71
C ILE A 209 -4.66 -10.33 -4.46
N SER A 210 -4.92 -11.11 -5.51
CA SER A 210 -5.37 -12.50 -5.39
C SER A 210 -4.24 -13.47 -5.00
N ALA A 211 -2.98 -13.02 -4.99
CA ALA A 211 -1.84 -13.80 -4.53
C ALA A 211 -1.99 -14.21 -3.05
N PRO A 212 -1.82 -15.50 -2.68
CA PRO A 212 -1.96 -15.97 -1.29
C PRO A 212 -1.14 -15.19 -0.26
N GLU A 213 0.08 -14.79 -0.62
CA GLU A 213 0.99 -14.03 0.25
C GLU A 213 0.44 -12.62 0.53
N VAL A 214 -0.07 -11.95 -0.51
CA VAL A 214 -0.66 -10.61 -0.40
C VAL A 214 -1.94 -10.69 0.42
N ARG A 215 -2.81 -11.68 0.15
CA ARG A 215 -4.01 -11.92 0.96
C ARG A 215 -3.68 -12.19 2.42
N ALA A 216 -2.67 -13.02 2.71
CA ALA A 216 -2.22 -13.27 4.08
C ALA A 216 -1.76 -11.98 4.78
N ALA A 217 -0.98 -11.12 4.11
CA ALA A 217 -0.54 -9.84 4.66
C ALA A 217 -1.72 -8.88 4.91
N CYS A 218 -2.68 -8.79 3.99
CA CYS A 218 -3.91 -8.02 4.17
C CYS A 218 -4.72 -8.50 5.39
N ILE A 219 -4.86 -9.81 5.58
CA ILE A 219 -5.54 -10.38 6.75
C ILE A 219 -4.79 -10.00 8.05
N GLN A 220 -3.45 -10.01 8.04
CA GLN A 220 -2.67 -9.57 9.21
C GLN A 220 -2.92 -8.10 9.56
N VAL A 221 -3.13 -7.22 8.57
CA VAL A 221 -3.51 -5.83 8.83
C VAL A 221 -4.91 -5.74 9.43
N LEU A 222 -5.88 -6.51 8.91
CA LEU A 222 -7.22 -6.56 9.50
C LEU A 222 -7.16 -7.07 10.95
N PHE A 223 -6.31 -8.07 11.23
CA PHE A 223 -6.05 -8.52 12.60
C PHE A 223 -5.51 -7.39 13.47
N SER A 224 -4.48 -6.66 13.01
CA SER A 224 -3.90 -5.55 13.76
C SER A 224 -4.91 -4.42 13.99
N ALA A 225 -5.71 -4.09 12.98
CA ALA A 225 -6.77 -3.11 13.07
C ALA A 225 -7.84 -3.54 14.09
N MET A 226 -8.28 -4.79 14.07
CA MET A 226 -9.21 -5.34 15.07
C MET A 226 -8.63 -5.28 16.48
N TYR A 227 -7.36 -5.66 16.64
CA TYR A 227 -6.70 -5.71 17.93
C TYR A 227 -6.58 -4.32 18.58
N HIS A 228 -6.28 -3.29 17.79
CA HIS A 228 -6.04 -1.93 18.29
C HIS A 228 -7.28 -1.02 18.28
N LEU A 229 -8.17 -1.14 17.30
CA LEU A 229 -9.30 -0.23 17.11
C LEU A 229 -10.61 -0.75 17.71
N LYS A 230 -10.70 -2.08 17.96
CA LYS A 230 -11.81 -2.77 18.64
C LYS A 230 -13.19 -2.27 18.21
N SER A 231 -13.92 -1.58 19.08
CA SER A 231 -15.29 -1.11 18.89
C SER A 231 -15.49 -0.23 17.64
N THR A 232 -14.44 0.43 17.14
CA THR A 232 -14.49 1.18 15.87
C THR A 232 -14.86 0.28 14.68
N LEU A 233 -14.50 -1.00 14.74
CA LEU A 233 -14.74 -1.99 13.69
C LEU A 233 -15.96 -2.87 13.96
N LEU A 234 -16.77 -2.54 14.99
CA LEU A 234 -18.02 -3.23 15.30
C LEU A 234 -18.95 -3.42 14.08
N PRO A 235 -19.14 -2.41 13.18
CA PRO A 235 -19.99 -2.59 12.01
C PRO A 235 -19.52 -3.70 11.05
N PHE A 236 -18.22 -4.01 11.08
CA PHE A 236 -17.57 -4.96 10.18
C PHE A 236 -17.29 -6.31 10.84
N ALA A 237 -17.53 -6.47 12.14
CA ALA A 237 -17.11 -7.64 12.92
C ALA A 237 -17.60 -8.97 12.33
N SER A 238 -18.88 -9.06 11.93
CA SER A 238 -19.46 -10.27 11.34
C SER A 238 -18.85 -10.60 9.97
N ASP A 239 -18.55 -9.58 9.15
CA ASP A 239 -17.93 -9.78 7.84
C ASP A 239 -16.47 -10.18 7.97
N LEU A 240 -15.76 -9.64 8.97
CA LEU A 240 -14.39 -10.03 9.29
C LEU A 240 -14.32 -11.47 9.81
N LEU A 241 -15.29 -11.91 10.61
CA LEU A 241 -15.37 -13.32 11.01
C LEU A 241 -15.60 -14.22 9.79
N LYS A 242 -16.58 -13.91 8.93
CA LYS A 242 -16.84 -14.67 7.70
C LYS A 242 -15.61 -14.75 6.80
N LEU A 243 -14.88 -13.64 6.68
CA LEU A 243 -13.63 -13.57 5.93
C LEU A 243 -12.57 -14.50 6.55
N ALA A 244 -12.37 -14.44 7.87
CA ALA A 244 -11.44 -15.31 8.58
C ALA A 244 -11.77 -16.80 8.39
N LEU A 245 -13.05 -17.17 8.48
CA LEU A 245 -13.51 -18.55 8.27
C LEU A 245 -13.25 -19.03 6.84
N ARG A 246 -13.54 -18.19 5.83
CA ARG A 246 -13.25 -18.53 4.42
C ARG A 246 -11.77 -18.86 4.21
N PHE A 247 -10.87 -18.09 4.80
CA PHE A 247 -9.43 -18.34 4.69
C PHE A 247 -8.97 -19.55 5.50
N LEU A 248 -9.56 -19.81 6.66
CA LEU A 248 -9.34 -21.04 7.43
C LEU A 248 -9.74 -22.30 6.65
N GLU A 249 -10.83 -22.25 5.90
CA GLU A 249 -11.29 -23.39 5.09
C GLU A 249 -10.46 -23.61 3.82
N GLN A 250 -10.17 -22.55 3.07
CA GLN A 250 -9.74 -22.64 1.67
C GLN A 250 -8.39 -21.95 1.39
N GLY A 251 -7.78 -21.31 2.38
CA GLY A 251 -6.53 -20.57 2.23
C GLY A 251 -5.27 -21.46 2.17
N SER A 252 -4.17 -20.87 1.75
CA SER A 252 -2.82 -21.41 1.99
C SER A 252 -2.51 -21.45 3.50
N GLU A 253 -1.44 -22.14 3.90
CA GLU A 253 -1.02 -22.22 5.31
C GLU A 253 -0.87 -20.83 5.96
N LYS A 254 -0.21 -19.88 5.28
CA LYS A 254 -0.05 -18.51 5.77
C LYS A 254 -1.39 -17.78 5.94
N GLU A 255 -2.31 -17.98 5.01
CA GLU A 255 -3.65 -17.38 5.07
C GLU A 255 -4.50 -17.97 6.18
N LYS A 256 -4.42 -19.30 6.38
CA LYS A 256 -5.09 -20.00 7.48
C LYS A 256 -4.61 -19.49 8.83
N LEU A 257 -3.29 -19.38 9.03
CA LEU A 257 -2.71 -18.83 10.25
C LEU A 257 -3.08 -17.35 10.47
N ALA A 258 -3.14 -16.56 9.40
CA ALA A 258 -3.59 -15.17 9.49
C ALA A 258 -5.08 -15.06 9.84
N GLY A 259 -5.93 -15.87 9.19
CA GLY A 259 -7.36 -15.97 9.48
C GLY A 259 -7.63 -16.41 10.91
N ALA A 260 -6.87 -17.40 11.40
CA ALA A 260 -6.93 -17.85 12.79
C ALA A 260 -6.63 -16.72 13.78
N LYS A 261 -5.58 -15.91 13.53
CA LYS A 261 -5.24 -14.75 14.37
C LYS A 261 -6.32 -13.68 14.35
N LEU A 262 -6.89 -13.36 13.18
CA LEU A 262 -8.00 -12.43 13.06
C LEU A 262 -9.21 -12.90 13.86
N MET A 263 -9.58 -14.17 13.72
CA MET A 263 -10.66 -14.78 14.49
C MET A 263 -10.38 -14.75 16.00
N ALA A 264 -9.17 -15.10 16.43
CA ALA A 264 -8.75 -15.02 17.83
C ALA A 264 -8.92 -13.60 18.39
N SER A 265 -8.55 -12.57 17.63
CA SER A 265 -8.71 -11.17 18.03
C SER A 265 -10.18 -10.77 18.14
N LEU A 266 -11.05 -11.25 17.25
CA LEU A 266 -12.49 -11.02 17.32
C LEU A 266 -13.09 -11.67 18.57
N MET A 267 -12.65 -12.89 18.90
CA MET A 267 -13.08 -13.61 20.11
C MET A 267 -12.55 -13.01 21.41
N ALA A 268 -11.38 -12.35 21.37
CA ALA A 268 -10.79 -11.68 22.51
C ALA A 268 -11.26 -10.21 22.66
N SER A 269 -12.24 -9.79 21.85
CA SER A 269 -12.77 -8.42 21.87
C SER A 269 -13.87 -8.22 22.91
N GLU A 270 -14.37 -6.98 23.00
CA GLU A 270 -15.44 -6.58 23.92
C GLU A 270 -16.75 -7.36 23.69
N ASP A 271 -17.58 -7.46 24.74
CA ASP A 271 -18.83 -8.23 24.71
C ASP A 271 -19.76 -7.86 23.55
N VAL A 272 -19.79 -6.58 23.17
CA VAL A 272 -20.59 -6.09 22.03
C VAL A 272 -20.15 -6.69 20.68
N ILE A 273 -18.85 -6.96 20.51
CA ILE A 273 -18.31 -7.63 19.32
C ILE A 273 -18.65 -9.12 19.40
N LEU A 274 -18.50 -9.75 20.57
CA LEU A 274 -18.83 -11.16 20.80
C LEU A 274 -20.30 -11.46 20.51
N GLU A 275 -21.21 -10.63 21.01
CA GLU A 275 -22.65 -10.74 20.74
C GLU A 275 -22.92 -10.65 19.23
N ARG A 276 -22.23 -9.74 18.53
CA ARG A 276 -22.37 -9.52 17.09
C ARG A 276 -21.87 -10.67 16.22
N ILE A 277 -20.88 -11.42 16.68
CA ILE A 277 -20.29 -12.55 15.95
C ILE A 277 -20.80 -13.92 16.40
N SER A 278 -21.62 -13.96 17.47
CA SER A 278 -22.08 -15.19 18.12
C SER A 278 -22.70 -16.22 17.17
N GLU A 279 -23.58 -15.79 16.26
CA GLU A 279 -24.17 -16.67 15.24
C GLU A 279 -23.10 -17.29 14.32
N GLY A 280 -22.09 -16.52 13.95
CA GLY A 280 -20.98 -16.98 13.12
C GLY A 280 -20.02 -17.92 13.85
N LEU A 281 -19.92 -17.85 15.19
CA LEU A 281 -19.08 -18.76 15.97
C LEU A 281 -19.60 -20.21 15.95
N ILE A 282 -20.91 -20.40 15.70
CA ILE A 282 -21.51 -21.72 15.53
C ILE A 282 -20.97 -22.38 14.24
N GLU A 283 -20.94 -21.63 13.14
CA GLU A 283 -20.33 -22.08 11.88
C GLU A 283 -18.83 -22.32 12.07
N ALA A 284 -18.15 -21.42 12.78
CA ALA A 284 -16.73 -21.52 13.06
C ALA A 284 -16.32 -22.83 13.74
N ARG A 285 -17.17 -23.38 14.62
CA ARG A 285 -16.92 -24.66 15.28
C ARG A 285 -16.73 -25.81 14.29
N SER A 286 -17.55 -25.85 13.24
CA SER A 286 -17.45 -26.89 12.19
C SER A 286 -16.16 -26.74 11.40
N VAL A 287 -15.82 -25.50 11.01
CA VAL A 287 -14.60 -25.18 10.29
C VAL A 287 -13.35 -25.56 11.08
N LEU A 288 -13.27 -25.13 12.34
CA LEU A 288 -12.13 -25.39 13.21
C LEU A 288 -11.96 -26.88 13.50
N SER A 289 -13.05 -27.61 13.78
CA SER A 289 -12.99 -29.06 14.02
C SER A 289 -12.51 -29.83 12.80
N LYS A 290 -12.93 -29.43 11.59
CA LYS A 290 -12.43 -30.04 10.35
C LYS A 290 -10.95 -29.74 10.14
N ALA A 291 -10.54 -28.48 10.29
CA ALA A 291 -9.17 -28.06 10.11
C ALA A 291 -8.23 -28.74 11.11
N SER A 292 -8.62 -28.84 12.37
CA SER A 292 -7.75 -29.42 13.39
C SER A 292 -7.50 -30.93 13.23
N LEU A 293 -8.46 -31.66 12.66
CA LEU A 293 -8.32 -33.09 12.38
C LEU A 293 -7.58 -33.40 11.07
N SER A 294 -7.75 -32.57 10.03
CA SER A 294 -7.43 -32.96 8.65
C SER A 294 -6.53 -31.98 7.89
N ASP A 295 -6.17 -30.83 8.46
CA ASP A 295 -5.26 -29.90 7.78
C ASP A 295 -3.86 -30.50 7.65
N PRO A 296 -3.16 -30.34 6.51
CA PRO A 296 -1.79 -30.84 6.35
C PRO A 296 -0.77 -30.18 7.28
N SER A 297 -0.94 -28.89 7.61
CA SER A 297 0.00 -28.15 8.46
C SER A 297 -0.24 -28.45 9.94
N GLN A 298 0.83 -28.81 10.67
CA GLN A 298 0.75 -29.02 12.11
C GLN A 298 0.40 -27.72 12.85
N ASP A 299 0.99 -26.59 12.44
CA ASP A 299 0.75 -25.30 13.08
C ASP A 299 -0.72 -24.88 12.94
N VAL A 300 -1.31 -25.11 11.76
CA VAL A 300 -2.75 -24.84 11.54
C VAL A 300 -3.60 -25.72 12.45
N ARG A 301 -3.28 -27.02 12.56
CA ARG A 301 -4.03 -27.94 13.43
C ARG A 301 -3.99 -27.48 14.88
N GLU A 302 -2.81 -27.19 15.42
CA GLU A 302 -2.62 -26.77 16.82
C GLU A 302 -3.34 -25.46 17.14
N VAL A 303 -3.30 -24.47 16.22
CA VAL A 303 -4.02 -23.21 16.42
C VAL A 303 -5.53 -23.42 16.35
N CYS A 304 -6.02 -24.25 15.42
CA CYS A 304 -7.45 -24.53 15.32
C CYS A 304 -7.97 -25.29 16.54
N ASP A 305 -7.21 -26.24 17.10
CA ASP A 305 -7.56 -26.94 18.34
C ASP A 305 -7.69 -25.97 19.52
N LYS A 306 -6.74 -25.04 19.66
CA LYS A 306 -6.79 -24.01 20.72
C LYS A 306 -8.02 -23.11 20.57
N LEU A 307 -8.34 -22.66 19.37
CA LEU A 307 -9.53 -21.84 19.11
C LEU A 307 -10.82 -22.62 19.37
N LEU A 308 -10.86 -23.90 18.99
CA LEU A 308 -12.01 -24.76 19.22
C LEU A 308 -12.28 -24.95 20.72
N ALA A 309 -11.22 -25.10 21.52
CA ALA A 309 -11.32 -25.19 22.98
C ALA A 309 -11.90 -23.91 23.61
N CYS A 310 -11.72 -22.75 22.98
CA CYS A 310 -12.30 -21.49 23.48
C CYS A 310 -13.80 -21.33 23.18
N ILE A 311 -14.34 -22.03 22.18
CA ILE A 311 -15.75 -21.89 21.76
C ILE A 311 -16.60 -23.05 22.29
N THR A 312 -15.98 -24.18 22.58
CA THR A 312 -16.69 -25.34 23.10
C THR A 312 -16.86 -25.18 24.62
N PRO A 313 -18.09 -25.25 25.15
CA PRO A 313 -18.30 -25.21 26.59
C PRO A 313 -17.63 -26.43 27.24
N SER A 314 -16.90 -26.18 28.33
CA SER A 314 -16.33 -27.20 29.23
C SER A 314 -17.39 -28.11 29.83
#